data_AF-A0A0F9EIU2-F1
#
_entry.id   AF-A0A0F9EIU2-F1
#
_cell.length_a   1.000
_cell.length_b   1.000
_cell.length_c   1.000
_cell.angle_alpha   90.00
_cell.angle_beta   90.00
_cell.angle_gamma   90.00
#
_symmetry.space_group_name_H-M   'P 1'
#
loop_
_entity.id
_entity.type
_entity.pdbx_description
1 polymer ?
#
loop_
_entity_poly.entity_id
_entity_poly.type
_entity_poly.pdbx_seq_one_letter_code
_entity_poly.pdbx_strand_id
1 'polypeptide(L)'
;MIQTGSTEKRSVSFRVLTNDQIAEIKRAAFEVMSKVGFKVYHGGARKMLNQAGALVSDEIVKVPEYVVNECLRTAPKGWTVYDREGKRAMEVEGRKSYYGTSTASPNTKDALSGEIHPTRVADIAIGAKVADALMNI
;
A
#
# COMPACT_ATOMS: atom_id res chain seq x y z
N MET A 1 -23.06 -6.14 15.05
CA MET A 1 -22.83 -4.71 15.37
C MET A 1 -21.33 -4.48 15.31
N ILE A 2 -20.82 -3.79 14.29
CA ILE A 2 -19.38 -3.56 14.11
C ILE A 2 -18.96 -2.51 15.12
N GLN A 3 -18.15 -2.88 16.12
CA GLN A 3 -17.54 -1.90 17.03
C GLN A 3 -16.37 -1.22 16.33
N THR A 4 -16.64 -0.11 15.65
CA THR A 4 -15.66 0.71 14.91
C THR A 4 -14.69 1.50 15.79
N GLY A 5 -14.60 1.21 17.09
CA GLY A 5 -13.77 1.94 18.06
C GLY A 5 -13.00 1.10 19.07
N SER A 6 -13.12 -0.23 19.08
CA SER A 6 -12.37 -1.07 20.02
C SER A 6 -10.99 -1.42 19.45
N THR A 7 -9.93 -0.95 20.12
CA THR A 7 -8.56 -1.38 19.83
C THR A 7 -8.20 -2.48 20.82
N GLU A 8 -8.46 -3.74 20.45
CA GLU A 8 -7.99 -4.86 21.26
C GLU A 8 -6.56 -5.23 20.86
N LYS A 9 -5.62 -5.04 21.79
CA LYS A 9 -4.22 -5.41 21.62
C LYS A 9 -4.05 -6.91 21.89
N ARG A 10 -4.53 -7.75 20.97
CA ARG A 10 -4.55 -9.22 21.11
C ARG A 10 -3.20 -9.91 20.90
N SER A 11 -2.18 -9.21 20.40
CA SER A 11 -0.86 -9.77 20.09
C SER A 11 0.27 -8.89 20.59
N VAL A 12 1.43 -9.52 20.87
CA VAL A 12 2.67 -8.84 21.22
C VAL A 12 3.01 -7.84 20.10
N SER A 13 3.26 -6.59 20.48
CA SER A 13 3.67 -5.53 19.56
C SER A 13 5.15 -5.29 19.76
N PHE A 14 5.96 -5.56 18.73
CA PHE A 14 7.35 -5.12 18.72
C PHE A 14 7.40 -3.65 18.32
N ARG A 15 7.85 -2.78 19.23
CA ARG A 15 7.93 -1.34 19.02
C ARG A 15 9.31 -0.85 19.40
N VAL A 16 10.05 -0.37 18.41
CA VAL A 16 11.42 0.14 18.58
C VAL A 16 11.43 1.66 18.79
N LEU A 17 10.56 2.39 18.09
CA LEU A 17 10.56 3.85 18.09
C LEU A 17 9.64 4.44 19.17
N THR A 18 10.13 5.49 19.84
CA THR A 18 9.32 6.32 20.77
C THR A 18 8.29 7.15 20.01
N ASN A 19 7.37 7.82 20.73
CA ASN A 19 6.42 8.74 20.09
C ASN A 19 7.14 9.96 19.47
N ASP A 20 8.17 10.46 20.14
CA ASP A 20 8.92 11.64 19.69
C ASP A 20 9.70 11.32 18.42
N GLN A 21 10.37 10.17 18.35
CA GLN A 21 11.06 9.72 17.13
C GLN A 21 10.09 9.55 15.95
N ILE A 22 8.87 9.06 16.20
CA ILE A 22 7.83 8.98 15.16
C ILE A 22 7.40 10.38 14.71
N ALA A 23 7.26 11.35 15.63
CA ALA A 23 6.91 12.72 15.31
C ALA A 23 8.01 13.41 14.48
N GLU A 24 9.28 13.19 14.81
CA GLU A 24 10.44 13.68 14.05
C GLU A 24 10.45 13.13 12.62
N ILE A 25 10.26 11.82 12.43
CA ILE A 25 10.20 11.19 11.10
C ILE A 25 9.03 11.77 10.30
N LYS A 26 7.85 11.94 10.91
CA LYS A 26 6.68 12.54 10.24
C LYS A 26 6.96 13.96 9.78
N ARG A 27 7.54 14.80 10.65
CA ARG A 27 7.91 16.18 10.32
C ARG A 27 8.93 16.22 9.18
N ALA A 28 9.96 15.38 9.22
CA ALA A 28 10.94 15.27 8.15
C ALA A 28 10.29 14.88 6.81
N ALA A 29 9.34 13.95 6.83
CA ALA A 29 8.59 13.59 5.63
C ALA A 29 7.80 14.79 5.04
N PHE A 30 7.07 15.55 5.87
CA PHE A 30 6.38 16.75 5.42
C PHE A 30 7.33 17.83 4.89
N GLU A 31 8.51 17.99 5.50
CA GLU A 31 9.53 18.93 5.00
C GLU A 31 10.08 18.50 3.63
N VAL A 32 10.36 17.21 3.42
CA VAL A 32 10.78 16.69 2.11
C VAL A 32 9.68 16.92 1.08
N MET A 33 8.43 16.62 1.39
CA MET A 33 7.29 16.82 0.48
C MET A 33 7.12 18.28 0.06
N SER A 34 7.26 19.21 1.01
CA SER A 34 7.00 20.64 0.78
C SER A 34 8.19 21.41 0.22
N LYS A 35 9.44 21.03 0.57
CA LYS A 35 10.66 21.74 0.15
C LYS A 35 11.33 21.10 -1.06
N VAL A 36 11.39 19.77 -1.11
CA VAL A 36 12.05 19.00 -2.19
C VAL A 36 11.04 18.59 -3.25
N GLY A 37 9.95 17.92 -2.85
CA GLY A 37 8.92 17.41 -3.75
C GLY A 37 9.25 16.09 -4.44
N PHE A 38 8.46 15.75 -5.46
CA PHE A 38 8.54 14.49 -6.21
C PHE A 38 8.51 14.74 -7.72
N LYS A 39 9.12 13.83 -8.50
CA LYS A 39 8.90 13.77 -9.95
C LYS A 39 7.57 13.07 -10.25
N VAL A 40 6.67 13.79 -10.92
CA VAL A 40 5.36 13.29 -11.35
C VAL A 40 5.27 13.42 -12.87
N TYR A 41 5.58 12.34 -13.58
CA TYR A 41 5.59 12.33 -15.05
C TYR A 41 4.19 12.48 -15.66
N HIS A 42 3.17 11.92 -15.00
CA HIS A 42 1.79 11.96 -15.51
C HIS A 42 1.19 13.38 -15.45
N GLY A 43 0.95 13.99 -16.62
CA GLY A 43 0.45 15.37 -16.73
C GLY A 43 -0.90 15.59 -16.04
N GLY A 44 -1.82 14.62 -16.12
CA GLY A 44 -3.12 14.70 -15.42
C GLY A 44 -2.97 14.72 -13.90
N ALA A 45 -1.98 13.99 -13.36
CA ALA A 45 -1.74 13.95 -11.92
C ALA A 45 -1.16 15.29 -11.43
N ARG A 46 -0.24 15.88 -12.21
CA ARG A 46 0.27 17.24 -11.97
C ARG A 46 -0.86 18.27 -11.91
N LYS A 47 -1.80 18.21 -12.86
CA LYS A 47 -2.96 19.12 -12.88
C LYS A 47 -3.83 18.98 -11.63
N MET A 48 -4.17 17.75 -11.22
CA MET A 48 -4.96 17.51 -10.01
C MET A 48 -4.25 17.98 -8.74
N LEU A 49 -2.94 17.72 -8.62
CA LEU A 49 -2.14 18.16 -7.48
C LEU A 49 -2.04 19.70 -7.40
N ASN A 50 -1.86 20.38 -8.54
CA ASN A 50 -1.89 21.85 -8.59
C ASN A 50 -3.25 22.39 -8.12
N GLN A 51 -4.36 21.81 -8.60
CA GLN A 51 -5.71 22.19 -8.17
C GLN A 51 -5.95 21.97 -6.68
N ALA A 52 -5.32 20.94 -6.08
CA ALA A 52 -5.36 20.70 -4.64
C ALA A 52 -4.43 21.62 -3.83
N GLY A 53 -3.67 22.51 -4.48
CA GLY A 53 -2.81 23.50 -3.85
C GLY A 53 -1.34 23.09 -3.73
N ALA A 54 -0.91 22.03 -4.42
CA ALA A 54 0.51 21.70 -4.57
C ALA A 54 1.20 22.66 -5.54
N LEU A 55 2.49 22.91 -5.31
CA LEU A 55 3.31 23.73 -6.20
C LEU A 55 3.93 22.84 -7.27
N VAL A 56 3.61 23.11 -8.54
CA VAL A 56 4.10 22.33 -9.68
C VAL A 56 5.07 23.17 -10.51
N SER A 57 6.28 22.66 -10.71
CA SER A 57 7.29 23.22 -11.59
C SER A 57 7.77 22.12 -12.54
N ASP A 58 7.27 22.15 -13.77
CA ASP A 58 7.45 21.09 -14.77
C ASP A 58 7.06 19.70 -14.22
N GLU A 59 7.99 18.77 -14.04
CA GLU A 59 7.74 17.44 -13.48
C GLU A 59 7.87 17.40 -11.95
N ILE A 60 8.37 18.46 -11.31
CA ILE A 60 8.56 18.51 -9.87
C ILE A 60 7.30 19.05 -9.18
N VAL A 61 6.71 18.24 -8.30
CA VAL A 61 5.55 18.60 -7.48
C VAL A 61 5.95 18.66 -6.02
N LYS A 62 5.80 19.84 -5.40
CA LYS A 62 5.97 20.05 -3.96
C LYS A 62 4.61 20.12 -3.30
N VAL A 63 4.39 19.29 -2.29
CA VAL A 63 3.08 19.13 -1.65
C VAL A 63 3.13 19.76 -0.25
N PRO A 64 2.37 20.85 -0.01
CA PRO A 64 2.27 21.44 1.32
C PRO A 64 1.62 20.49 2.33
N GLU A 65 2.01 20.64 3.60
CA GLU A 65 1.53 19.77 4.68
C GLU A 65 -0.01 19.77 4.83
N TYR A 66 -0.68 20.91 4.63
CA TYR A 66 -2.15 20.99 4.74
C TYR A 66 -2.85 20.08 3.72
N VAL A 67 -2.28 19.93 2.52
CA VAL A 67 -2.81 19.03 1.48
C VAL A 67 -2.68 17.59 1.94
N VAL A 68 -1.51 17.23 2.48
CA VAL A 68 -1.25 15.86 2.97
C VAL A 68 -2.17 15.53 4.15
N ASN A 69 -2.33 16.43 5.11
CA ASN A 69 -3.20 16.24 6.25
C ASN A 69 -4.67 16.06 5.84
N GLU A 70 -5.14 16.82 4.84
CA GLU A 70 -6.50 16.66 4.32
C GLU A 70 -6.69 15.31 3.60
N CYS A 71 -5.69 14.83 2.84
CA CYS A 71 -5.69 13.48 2.29
C CYS A 71 -5.74 12.41 3.39
N LEU A 72 -4.97 12.55 4.46
CA LEU A 72 -4.95 11.60 5.58
C LEU A 72 -6.25 11.60 6.38
N ARG A 73 -6.93 12.76 6.46
CA ARG A 73 -8.23 12.91 7.13
C ARG A 73 -9.34 12.19 6.37
N THR A 74 -9.33 12.29 5.04
CA THR A 74 -10.35 11.69 4.16
C THR A 74 -10.08 10.21 3.86
N ALA A 75 -8.83 9.74 4.03
CA ALA A 75 -8.46 8.36 3.81
C ALA A 75 -9.26 7.39 4.73
N PRO A 76 -9.90 6.35 4.16
CA PRO A 76 -10.67 5.39 4.94
C PRO A 76 -9.77 4.61 5.91
N LYS A 77 -10.30 4.27 7.08
CA LYS A 77 -9.59 3.43 8.07
C LYS A 77 -9.72 1.93 7.78
N GLY A 78 -10.58 1.57 6.84
CA GLY A 78 -10.75 0.21 6.36
C GLY A 78 -11.73 0.12 5.20
N TRP A 79 -11.65 -0.98 4.45
CA TRP A 79 -12.62 -1.33 3.41
C TRP A 79 -12.71 -2.85 3.23
N THR A 80 -13.81 -3.31 2.64
CA THR A 80 -14.06 -4.71 2.33
C THR A 80 -13.73 -5.00 0.87
N VAL A 81 -12.99 -6.08 0.63
CA VAL A 81 -12.75 -6.66 -0.69
C VAL A 81 -13.71 -7.83 -0.89
N TYR A 82 -14.28 -7.91 -2.09
CA TYR A 82 -15.28 -8.91 -2.46
C TYR A 82 -14.71 -9.87 -3.51
N ASP A 83 -15.14 -11.14 -3.46
CA ASP A 83 -14.82 -12.12 -4.50
C ASP A 83 -15.67 -11.87 -5.78
N ARG A 84 -15.44 -12.70 -6.80
CA ARG A 84 -16.09 -12.56 -8.11
C ARG A 84 -17.60 -12.87 -8.06
N GLU A 85 -18.07 -13.52 -7.00
CA GLU A 85 -19.47 -13.84 -6.71
C GLU A 85 -20.13 -12.78 -5.82
N GLY A 86 -19.40 -11.72 -5.45
CA GLY A 86 -19.89 -10.62 -4.63
C GLY A 86 -19.97 -10.95 -3.14
N LYS A 87 -19.32 -12.02 -2.67
CA LYS A 87 -19.22 -12.34 -1.24
C LYS A 87 -18.02 -11.61 -0.63
N ARG A 88 -18.10 -11.31 0.67
CA ARG A 88 -17.01 -10.65 1.41
C ARG A 88 -15.82 -11.61 1.50
N ALA A 89 -14.71 -11.24 0.88
CA ALA A 89 -13.50 -12.07 0.84
C ALA A 89 -12.45 -11.62 1.87
N MET A 90 -12.29 -10.31 2.06
CA MET A 90 -11.22 -9.76 2.91
C MET A 90 -11.60 -8.39 3.49
N GLU A 91 -11.16 -8.11 4.72
CA GLU A 91 -11.37 -6.83 5.40
C GLU A 91 -10.02 -6.14 5.61
N VAL A 92 -9.72 -5.15 4.78
CA VAL A 92 -8.44 -4.41 4.86
C VAL A 92 -8.58 -3.32 5.92
N GLU A 93 -8.44 -3.69 7.19
CA GLU A 93 -8.60 -2.75 8.31
C GLU A 93 -7.82 -3.14 9.58
N GLY A 94 -7.52 -2.14 10.40
CA GLY A 94 -7.00 -2.32 11.75
C GLY A 94 -5.69 -3.11 11.81
N ARG A 95 -5.73 -4.28 12.46
CA ARG A 95 -4.58 -5.18 12.65
C ARG A 95 -4.72 -6.50 11.89
N LYS A 96 -5.70 -6.61 10.98
CA LYS A 96 -5.89 -7.81 10.16
C LYS A 96 -4.71 -7.94 9.19
N SER A 97 -4.19 -9.16 9.06
CA SER A 97 -3.07 -9.48 8.18
C SER A 97 -3.51 -10.56 7.20
N TYR A 98 -3.10 -10.41 5.95
CA TYR A 98 -3.42 -11.31 4.86
C TYR A 98 -2.14 -11.67 4.14
N TYR A 99 -2.11 -12.87 3.57
CA TYR A 99 -1.00 -13.36 2.78
C TYR A 99 -1.40 -13.38 1.32
N GLY A 100 -0.40 -13.40 0.44
CA GLY A 100 -0.61 -13.40 -0.99
C GLY A 100 0.69 -13.79 -1.69
N THR A 101 0.57 -14.12 -2.97
CA THR A 101 1.74 -14.43 -3.81
C THR A 101 2.51 -13.17 -4.15
N SER A 102 3.84 -13.26 -4.18
CA SER A 102 4.67 -12.21 -4.77
C SER A 102 4.31 -12.05 -6.25
N THR A 103 4.22 -10.82 -6.73
CA THR A 103 3.86 -10.50 -8.12
C THR A 103 5.08 -9.99 -8.89
N ALA A 104 5.06 -10.16 -10.22
CA ALA A 104 5.97 -9.50 -11.16
C ALA A 104 7.48 -9.81 -11.02
N SER A 105 7.85 -11.03 -10.59
CA SER A 105 9.25 -11.47 -10.75
C SER A 105 9.58 -11.59 -12.24
N PRO A 106 10.65 -10.97 -12.76
CA PRO A 106 11.02 -11.07 -14.18
C PRO A 106 11.52 -12.48 -14.55
N ASN A 107 12.02 -13.23 -13.58
CA ASN A 107 12.45 -14.62 -13.73
C ASN A 107 11.75 -15.51 -12.70
N THR A 108 11.41 -16.72 -13.12
CA THR A 108 10.81 -17.75 -12.27
C THR A 108 11.80 -18.89 -12.11
N LYS A 109 11.90 -19.43 -10.89
CA LYS A 109 12.52 -20.71 -10.64
C LYS A 109 11.43 -21.77 -10.63
N ASP A 110 11.44 -22.66 -11.61
CA ASP A 110 10.48 -23.76 -11.68
C ASP A 110 10.62 -24.66 -10.45
N ALA A 111 9.49 -24.97 -9.80
CA ALA A 111 9.49 -25.66 -8.51
C ALA A 111 9.84 -27.15 -8.62
N LEU A 112 9.73 -27.75 -9.81
CA LEU A 112 9.94 -29.19 -10.03
C LEU A 112 11.35 -29.48 -10.55
N SER A 113 11.76 -28.78 -11.61
CA SER A 113 13.06 -28.92 -12.26
C SER A 113 14.16 -28.09 -11.58
N GLY A 114 13.78 -26.99 -10.91
CA GLY A 114 14.73 -26.05 -10.31
C GLY A 114 15.38 -25.07 -11.31
N GLU A 115 15.04 -25.13 -12.59
CA GLU A 115 15.54 -24.22 -13.63
C GLU A 115 15.06 -22.78 -13.40
N ILE A 116 15.91 -21.80 -13.68
CA ILE A 116 15.54 -20.38 -13.69
C ILE A 116 15.35 -19.91 -15.13
N HIS A 117 14.19 -19.34 -15.44
CA HIS A 117 13.87 -18.83 -16.77
C HIS A 117 13.06 -17.52 -16.72
N PRO A 118 12.95 -16.75 -17.82
CA PRO A 118 12.04 -15.61 -17.90
C PRO A 118 10.61 -16.01 -17.55
N THR A 119 9.93 -15.22 -16.73
CA THR A 119 8.57 -15.51 -16.26
C THR A 119 7.57 -15.51 -17.42
N ARG A 120 6.75 -16.55 -17.47
CA ARG A 120 5.71 -16.80 -18.46
C ARG A 120 4.33 -16.74 -17.79
N VAL A 121 3.28 -16.60 -18.59
CA VAL A 121 1.89 -16.65 -18.10
C VAL A 121 1.59 -18.00 -17.40
N ALA A 122 2.19 -19.09 -17.87
CA ALA A 122 2.04 -20.41 -17.26
C ALA A 122 2.52 -20.43 -15.80
N ASP A 123 3.62 -19.75 -15.48
CA ASP A 123 4.16 -19.67 -14.12
C ASP A 123 3.21 -18.93 -13.18
N ILE A 124 2.64 -17.83 -13.68
CA ILE A 124 1.64 -17.04 -12.94
C ILE A 124 0.39 -17.89 -12.69
N ALA A 125 -0.06 -18.66 -13.69
CA ALA A 125 -1.21 -19.55 -13.55
C ALA A 125 -0.95 -20.68 -12.53
N ILE A 126 0.26 -21.23 -12.49
CA ILE A 126 0.66 -22.20 -11.47
C ILE A 126 0.67 -21.55 -10.08
N GLY A 127 1.26 -20.36 -9.94
CA GLY A 127 1.26 -19.61 -8.68
C GLY A 127 -0.15 -19.31 -8.18
N ALA A 128 -1.07 -18.94 -9.08
CA ALA A 128 -2.47 -18.72 -8.75
C ALA A 128 -3.17 -20.01 -8.27
N LYS A 129 -2.92 -21.16 -8.90
CA LYS A 129 -3.45 -22.46 -8.45
C LYS A 129 -2.94 -22.87 -7.07
N VAL A 130 -1.66 -22.60 -6.80
CA VAL A 130 -1.07 -22.88 -5.48
C VAL A 130 -1.70 -21.98 -4.42
N ALA A 131 -1.88 -20.69 -4.70
CA ALA A 131 -2.56 -19.78 -3.78
C ALA A 131 -3.99 -20.24 -3.48
N ASP A 132 -4.77 -20.55 -4.51
CA ASP A 132 -6.16 -21.01 -4.39
C ASP A 132 -6.32 -22.30 -3.56
N ALA A 133 -5.32 -23.18 -3.60
CA ALA A 133 -5.31 -24.43 -2.84
C ALA A 133 -4.88 -24.27 -1.36
N LEU A 134 -4.30 -23.12 -0.98
CA LEU A 134 -3.75 -22.90 0.36
C LEU A 134 -4.68 -22.02 1.19
N MET A 135 -5.36 -22.60 2.18
CA MET A 135 -6.40 -21.94 2.99
C MET A 135 -6.00 -20.62 3.71
N ASN A 136 -4.71 -20.30 3.77
CA ASN A 136 -4.16 -19.11 4.44
C ASN A 136 -3.56 -18.10 3.46
N ILE A 137 -3.64 -18.32 2.16
CA ILE A 137 -3.18 -17.43 1.08
C ILE A 137 -4.38 -17.08 0.21
#